data_AF-A0A150WDS4-F1
#
_entry.id   AF-A0A150WDS4-F1
#
_cell.length_a   1.000
_cell.length_b   1.000
_cell.length_c   1.000
_cell.angle_alpha   90.00
_cell.angle_beta   90.00
_cell.angle_gamma   90.00
#
_symmetry.space_group_name_H-M   'P 1'
#
loop_
_entity.id
_entity.type
_entity.pdbx_description
1 polymer ?
#
loop_
_entity_poly.entity_id
_entity_poly.type
_entity_poly.pdbx_seq_one_letter_code
_entity_poly.pdbx_strand_id
1 'polypeptide(L)'
;MRTINKVAVGLAFLSLVSMKAVAAVDSETETASKNLGASMVTEISFDEGQSALNDSAKEEIRGLIKSAKESGKIDELKVAAWADREYPAKDTKASKSDIDLAKKRGENIKSFVKKELSVNDVNTYNMTERPNALQKFFKTPTEKTKTALEQSGSAPKTQDETGFFGQKAKASKAVIMVYME
;
A
#
# COMPACT_ATOMS: atom_id res chain seq x y z
N MET A 1 6.97 29.36 65.84
CA MET A 1 6.05 28.49 65.07
C MET A 1 5.50 29.35 63.92
N ARG A 2 5.76 29.16 62.62
CA ARG A 2 5.86 27.93 61.78
C ARG A 2 4.62 27.05 61.98
N THR A 3 3.82 26.60 61.00
CA THR A 3 3.85 26.53 59.50
C THR A 3 2.37 26.35 59.01
N ILE A 4 1.92 26.45 57.74
CA ILE A 4 2.53 26.56 56.40
C ILE A 4 1.53 27.23 55.40
N ASN A 5 1.98 27.82 54.28
CA ASN A 5 1.11 28.21 53.15
C ASN A 5 0.89 27.04 52.19
N LYS A 6 -0.36 26.77 51.77
CA LYS A 6 -0.67 25.74 50.77
C LYS A 6 -0.44 26.28 49.35
N VAL A 7 0.66 25.88 48.73
CA VAL A 7 0.89 26.11 47.28
C VAL A 7 0.20 24.99 46.49
N ALA A 8 -0.83 25.34 45.72
CA ALA A 8 -1.44 24.44 44.75
C ALA A 8 -0.55 24.39 43.51
N VAL A 9 0.28 23.35 43.39
CA VAL A 9 1.09 23.10 42.19
C VAL A 9 0.16 22.57 41.09
N GLY A 10 -0.01 23.35 40.02
CA GLY A 10 -0.83 22.96 38.88
C GLY A 10 -0.27 21.73 38.17
N LEU A 11 -1.10 20.71 37.98
CA LEU A 11 -0.73 19.49 37.28
C LEU A 11 -0.69 19.76 35.77
N ALA A 12 0.49 20.04 35.22
CA ALA A 12 0.69 20.22 33.79
C ALA A 12 0.55 18.87 33.07
N PHE A 13 -0.61 18.61 32.48
CA PHE A 13 -0.81 17.49 31.56
C PHE A 13 0.03 17.72 30.29
N LEU A 14 1.22 17.13 30.24
CA LEU A 14 1.93 16.90 28.97
C LEU A 14 1.13 15.86 28.18
N SER A 15 0.29 16.31 27.25
CA SER A 15 -0.26 15.45 26.22
C SER A 15 0.88 15.01 25.29
N LEU A 16 1.45 13.83 25.55
CA LEU A 16 2.27 13.13 24.57
C LEU A 16 1.37 12.82 23.36
N VAL A 17 1.47 13.66 22.33
CA VAL A 17 0.98 13.33 21.00
C VAL A 17 1.83 12.15 20.52
N SER A 18 1.30 10.95 20.69
CA SER A 18 1.92 9.74 20.18
C SER A 18 1.84 9.78 18.66
N MET A 19 2.88 10.33 18.01
CA MET A 19 3.09 10.20 16.58
C MET A 19 3.30 8.72 16.28
N LYS A 20 2.20 8.01 15.98
CA LYS A 20 2.26 6.69 15.37
C LYS A 20 3.10 6.83 14.10
N ALA A 21 4.20 6.09 14.04
CA ALA A 21 5.05 6.08 12.86
C ALA A 21 4.23 5.53 11.69
N VAL A 22 3.99 6.37 10.67
CA VAL A 22 3.58 5.87 9.36
C VAL A 22 4.68 4.91 8.90
N ALA A 23 4.32 3.65 8.67
CA ALA A 23 5.29 2.67 8.20
C ALA A 23 5.94 3.18 6.92
N ALA A 24 7.27 3.37 6.93
CA ALA A 24 7.98 3.87 5.78
C ALA A 24 7.80 2.90 4.60
N VAL A 25 7.36 3.43 3.46
CA VAL A 25 7.30 2.67 2.21
C VAL A 25 8.73 2.25 1.85
N ASP A 26 8.89 1.02 1.37
CA ASP A 26 10.19 0.54 0.93
C ASP A 26 10.67 1.36 -0.29
N SER A 27 11.96 1.71 -0.32
CA SER A 27 12.50 2.61 -1.34
C SER A 27 12.42 2.06 -2.77
N GLU A 28 12.45 0.74 -2.95
CA GLU A 28 12.23 0.11 -4.25
C GLU A 28 10.76 0.25 -4.65
N THR A 29 9.83 0.11 -3.71
CA THR A 29 8.38 0.31 -3.94
C THR A 29 8.01 1.76 -4.18
N GLU A 30 8.63 2.70 -3.50
CA GLU A 30 8.43 4.12 -3.75
C GLU A 30 8.94 4.51 -5.15
N THR A 31 10.13 4.04 -5.52
CA THR A 31 10.72 4.24 -6.86
C THR A 31 9.85 3.62 -7.95
N ALA A 32 9.42 2.38 -7.76
CA ALA A 32 8.49 1.67 -8.64
C ALA A 32 7.19 2.46 -8.86
N SER A 33 6.57 2.91 -7.77
CA SER A 33 5.31 3.66 -7.80
C SER A 33 5.46 5.00 -8.53
N LYS A 34 6.56 5.73 -8.28
CA LYS A 34 6.89 6.97 -8.99
C LYS A 34 7.10 6.74 -10.50
N ASN A 35 7.77 5.66 -10.87
CA ASN A 35 7.98 5.30 -12.28
C ASN A 35 6.66 5.00 -13.01
N LEU A 36 5.68 4.39 -12.34
CA LEU A 36 4.31 4.23 -12.85
C LEU A 36 3.51 5.54 -12.94
N GLY A 37 4.02 6.60 -12.31
CA GLY A 37 3.37 7.90 -12.22
C GLY A 37 2.42 8.08 -11.06
N ALA A 38 2.47 7.23 -10.03
CA ALA A 38 1.73 7.47 -8.80
C ALA A 38 2.27 8.74 -8.11
N SER A 39 1.37 9.62 -7.68
CA SER A 39 1.71 10.84 -6.94
C SER A 39 1.97 10.55 -5.47
N MET A 40 1.32 9.53 -4.92
CA MET A 40 1.51 9.05 -3.55
C MET A 40 1.43 7.53 -3.49
N VAL A 41 2.07 6.94 -2.48
CA VAL A 41 2.05 5.50 -2.21
C VAL A 41 2.05 5.23 -0.71
N THR A 42 1.36 4.17 -0.27
CA THR A 42 1.66 3.52 1.01
C THR A 42 1.78 2.00 0.81
N GLU A 43 2.58 1.37 1.68
CA GLU A 43 2.48 -0.06 1.94
C GLU A 43 1.60 -0.28 3.16
N ILE A 44 0.78 -1.32 3.12
CA ILE A 44 0.12 -1.88 4.30
C ILE A 44 0.57 -3.32 4.49
N SER A 45 0.60 -3.77 5.74
CA SER A 45 0.86 -5.17 6.10
C SER A 45 -0.40 -5.83 6.66
N PHE A 46 -0.56 -7.11 6.37
CA PHE A 46 -1.59 -7.98 6.92
C PHE A 46 -0.94 -9.02 7.84
N ASP A 47 -1.70 -9.49 8.82
CA ASP A 47 -1.32 -10.68 9.57
C ASP A 47 -1.38 -11.92 8.66
N GLU A 48 -0.56 -12.93 8.94
CA GLU A 48 -0.49 -14.17 8.15
C GLU A 48 -1.85 -14.89 8.11
N GLY A 49 -2.24 -15.36 6.93
CA GLY A 49 -3.56 -15.93 6.64
C GLY A 49 -4.73 -14.92 6.65
N GLN A 50 -4.50 -13.67 7.09
CA GLN A 50 -5.57 -12.68 7.23
C GLN A 50 -5.72 -11.78 6.01
N SER A 51 -6.98 -11.53 5.63
CA SER A 51 -7.33 -10.53 4.60
C SER A 51 -7.97 -9.27 5.18
N ALA A 52 -8.31 -9.26 6.46
CA ALA A 52 -8.93 -8.11 7.12
C ALA A 52 -7.90 -7.01 7.35
N LEU A 53 -8.32 -5.75 7.23
CA LEU A 53 -7.51 -4.60 7.64
C LEU A 53 -7.55 -4.48 9.17
N ASN A 54 -6.39 -4.53 9.81
CA ASN A 54 -6.25 -4.09 11.20
C ASN A 54 -6.35 -2.55 11.29
N ASP A 55 -6.43 -2.01 12.50
CA ASP A 55 -6.68 -0.57 12.66
C ASP A 55 -5.48 0.32 12.26
N SER A 56 -4.24 -0.19 12.32
CA SER A 56 -3.06 0.51 11.78
C SER A 56 -3.18 0.68 10.26
N ALA A 57 -3.48 -0.39 9.54
CA ALA A 57 -3.67 -0.34 8.09
C ALA A 57 -4.84 0.58 7.69
N LYS A 58 -5.93 0.64 8.48
CA LYS A 58 -7.02 1.61 8.25
C LYS A 58 -6.57 3.05 8.49
N GLU A 59 -5.77 3.32 9.52
CA GLU A 59 -5.21 4.64 9.80
C GLU A 59 -4.23 5.09 8.72
N GLU A 60 -3.34 4.20 8.26
CA GLU A 60 -2.41 4.44 7.15
C GLU A 60 -3.15 4.79 5.85
N ILE A 61 -4.17 4.01 5.48
CA ILE A 61 -5.01 4.30 4.31
C ILE A 61 -5.75 5.64 4.49
N ARG A 62 -6.33 5.91 5.67
CA ARG A 62 -6.99 7.21 5.96
C ARG A 62 -6.01 8.38 5.81
N GLY A 63 -4.78 8.24 6.30
CA GLY A 63 -3.71 9.22 6.14
C GLY A 63 -3.39 9.50 4.67
N LEU A 64 -3.10 8.43 3.91
CA LEU A 64 -2.81 8.52 2.47
C LEU A 64 -3.94 9.23 1.68
N ILE A 65 -5.19 8.79 1.86
CA ILE A 65 -6.34 9.38 1.14
C ILE A 65 -6.61 10.82 1.58
N LYS A 66 -6.41 11.15 2.87
CA LYS A 66 -6.52 12.52 3.36
C LYS A 66 -5.47 13.42 2.69
N SER A 67 -4.19 13.06 2.76
CA SER A 67 -3.10 13.85 2.16
C SER A 67 -3.25 13.98 0.64
N ALA A 68 -3.73 12.94 -0.05
CA ALA A 68 -4.04 13.02 -1.47
C ALA A 68 -5.15 14.05 -1.76
N LYS A 69 -6.26 14.00 -1.03
CA LYS A 69 -7.36 14.99 -1.16
C LYS A 69 -6.97 16.42 -0.78
N GLU A 70 -6.04 16.58 0.17
CA GLU A 70 -5.46 17.88 0.52
C GLU A 70 -4.52 18.42 -0.58
N SER A 71 -3.93 17.52 -1.38
CA SER A 71 -3.01 17.87 -2.47
C SER A 71 -3.69 18.06 -3.84
N GLY A 72 -4.95 17.62 -4.00
CA GLY A 72 -5.70 17.75 -5.25
C GLY A 72 -6.86 16.76 -5.37
N LYS A 73 -7.32 16.53 -6.61
CA LYS A 73 -8.34 15.54 -6.91
C LYS A 73 -7.71 14.19 -7.27
N ILE A 74 -8.17 13.14 -6.58
CA ILE A 74 -7.80 11.75 -6.90
C ILE A 74 -8.52 11.35 -8.19
N ASP A 75 -7.75 10.93 -9.17
CA ASP A 75 -8.22 10.33 -10.43
C ASP A 75 -8.49 8.84 -10.22
N GLU A 76 -7.42 8.05 -10.08
CA GLU A 76 -7.45 6.60 -9.88
C GLU A 76 -6.69 6.20 -8.60
N LEU A 77 -7.14 5.13 -7.93
CA LEU A 77 -6.33 4.40 -6.96
C LEU A 77 -6.05 2.96 -7.43
N LYS A 78 -4.78 2.55 -7.43
CA LYS A 78 -4.37 1.17 -7.75
C LYS A 78 -3.88 0.45 -6.51
N VAL A 79 -4.43 -0.74 -6.27
CA VAL A 79 -4.05 -1.64 -5.17
C VAL A 79 -3.39 -2.88 -5.75
N ALA A 80 -2.10 -3.06 -5.46
CA ALA A 80 -1.38 -4.30 -5.75
C ALA A 80 -1.30 -5.13 -4.46
N ALA A 81 -1.85 -6.34 -4.45
CA ALA A 81 -1.96 -7.17 -3.23
C ALA A 81 -1.30 -8.55 -3.40
N TRP A 82 -0.63 -9.02 -2.34
CA TRP A 82 0.09 -10.29 -2.28
C TRP A 82 -0.48 -11.22 -1.19
N ALA A 83 -0.28 -12.52 -1.38
CA ALA A 83 -0.49 -13.55 -0.37
C ALA A 83 0.69 -13.58 0.64
N ASP A 84 0.68 -14.53 1.57
CA ASP A 84 1.71 -14.65 2.62
C ASP A 84 3.05 -15.17 2.11
N ARG A 85 3.04 -15.87 0.97
CA ARG A 85 4.27 -16.34 0.33
C ARG A 85 5.08 -15.19 -0.26
N GLU A 86 6.38 -15.23 -0.01
CA GLU A 86 7.34 -14.33 -0.65
C GLU A 86 7.31 -14.51 -2.18
N TYR A 87 7.52 -13.40 -2.88
CA TYR A 87 7.46 -13.33 -4.32
C TYR A 87 8.90 -13.33 -4.89
N PRO A 88 9.25 -14.16 -5.87
CA PRO A 88 8.58 -15.36 -6.34
C PRO A 88 9.17 -16.62 -5.68
N ALA A 89 8.39 -17.38 -4.91
CA ALA A 89 8.82 -18.73 -4.55
C ALA A 89 9.06 -19.59 -5.82
N LYS A 90 10.26 -20.16 -5.94
CA LYS A 90 10.77 -20.81 -7.17
C LYS A 90 9.83 -21.90 -7.67
N ASP A 91 9.63 -21.91 -8.99
CA ASP A 91 8.97 -22.93 -9.82
C ASP A 91 7.55 -23.41 -9.42
N THR A 92 6.95 -22.79 -8.40
CA THR A 92 5.68 -23.24 -7.82
C THR A 92 4.57 -22.27 -8.16
N LYS A 93 3.57 -22.72 -8.93
CA LYS A 93 2.35 -21.95 -9.19
C LYS A 93 1.69 -21.50 -7.88
N ALA A 94 1.05 -20.33 -7.87
CA ALA A 94 0.23 -19.91 -6.75
C ALA A 94 -0.86 -20.94 -6.43
N SER A 95 -1.02 -21.29 -5.15
CA SER A 95 -2.13 -22.12 -4.71
C SER A 95 -3.44 -21.35 -4.86
N LYS A 96 -4.58 -22.04 -4.96
CA LYS A 96 -5.88 -21.36 -5.02
C LYS A 96 -6.12 -20.52 -3.75
N SER A 97 -5.68 -21.00 -2.59
CA SER A 97 -5.68 -20.26 -1.32
C SER A 97 -4.86 -18.97 -1.38
N ASP A 98 -3.66 -18.99 -1.97
CA ASP A 98 -2.84 -17.77 -2.12
C ASP A 98 -3.57 -16.73 -2.99
N ILE A 99 -4.11 -17.19 -4.14
CA ILE A 99 -4.85 -16.36 -5.09
C ILE A 99 -6.08 -15.75 -4.40
N ASP A 100 -6.89 -16.57 -3.71
CA ASP A 100 -8.09 -16.12 -3.02
C ASP A 100 -7.76 -15.17 -1.84
N LEU A 101 -6.64 -15.39 -1.13
CA LEU A 101 -6.18 -14.51 -0.03
C LEU A 101 -5.76 -13.13 -0.55
N ALA A 102 -4.89 -13.08 -1.56
CA ALA A 102 -4.44 -11.84 -2.18
C ALA A 102 -5.62 -11.06 -2.82
N LYS A 103 -6.57 -11.77 -3.43
CA LYS A 103 -7.81 -11.19 -3.95
C LYS A 103 -8.64 -10.55 -2.82
N LYS A 104 -8.91 -11.29 -1.74
CA LYS A 104 -9.67 -10.78 -0.58
C LYS A 104 -9.01 -9.56 0.06
N ARG A 105 -7.68 -9.52 0.16
CA ARG A 105 -6.90 -8.34 0.62
C ARG A 105 -7.21 -7.12 -0.24
N GLY A 106 -7.11 -7.26 -1.57
CA GLY A 106 -7.48 -6.19 -2.52
C GLY A 106 -8.94 -5.76 -2.40
N GLU A 107 -9.87 -6.71 -2.31
CA GLU A 107 -11.31 -6.43 -2.17
C GLU A 107 -11.65 -5.71 -0.85
N ASN A 108 -11.00 -6.05 0.26
CA ASN A 108 -11.19 -5.39 1.55
C ASN A 108 -10.66 -3.95 1.54
N ILE A 109 -9.48 -3.70 0.96
CA ILE A 109 -8.96 -2.33 0.74
C ILE A 109 -9.95 -1.54 -0.12
N LYS A 110 -10.39 -2.10 -1.25
CA LYS A 110 -11.34 -1.45 -2.17
C LYS A 110 -12.68 -1.15 -1.52
N SER A 111 -13.20 -2.07 -0.71
CA SER A 111 -14.44 -1.87 0.05
C SER A 111 -14.28 -0.75 1.09
N PHE A 112 -13.18 -0.73 1.84
CA PHE A 112 -12.90 0.30 2.84
C PHE A 112 -12.75 1.69 2.21
N VAL A 113 -11.90 1.81 1.18
CA VAL A 113 -11.65 3.06 0.45
C VAL A 113 -12.93 3.61 -0.20
N LYS A 114 -13.77 2.75 -0.81
CA LYS A 114 -15.04 3.18 -1.41
C LYS A 114 -16.07 3.61 -0.37
N LYS A 115 -16.29 2.80 0.67
CA LYS A 115 -17.40 3.00 1.61
C LYS A 115 -17.12 4.07 2.67
N GLU A 116 -15.90 4.11 3.20
CA GLU A 116 -15.56 5.04 4.29
C GLU A 116 -14.86 6.31 3.80
N LEU A 117 -14.14 6.23 2.68
CA LEU A 117 -13.31 7.35 2.19
C LEU A 117 -13.83 7.96 0.87
N SER A 118 -14.93 7.43 0.32
CA SER A 118 -15.63 7.96 -0.87
C SER A 118 -14.76 8.16 -2.11
N VAL A 119 -13.76 7.30 -2.32
CA VAL A 119 -12.96 7.27 -3.56
C VAL A 119 -13.53 6.20 -4.48
N ASN A 120 -14.05 6.60 -5.64
CA ASN A 120 -14.87 5.75 -6.49
C ASN A 120 -14.07 4.93 -7.52
N ASP A 121 -12.98 5.44 -8.09
CA ASP A 121 -12.12 4.61 -8.94
C ASP A 121 -11.03 3.94 -8.10
N VAL A 122 -11.10 2.62 -8.04
CA VAL A 122 -10.21 1.78 -7.23
C VAL A 122 -10.03 0.45 -7.95
N ASN A 123 -8.85 0.24 -8.52
CA ASN A 123 -8.51 -0.95 -9.28
C ASN A 123 -7.58 -1.87 -8.48
N THR A 124 -7.93 -3.14 -8.40
CA THR A 124 -7.29 -4.13 -7.53
C THR A 124 -6.64 -5.23 -8.36
N TYR A 125 -5.36 -5.48 -8.10
CA TYR A 125 -4.51 -6.37 -8.89
C TYR A 125 -3.88 -7.41 -7.97
N ASN A 126 -4.13 -8.69 -8.27
CA ASN A 126 -3.61 -9.81 -7.50
C ASN A 126 -2.18 -10.14 -7.95
N MET A 127 -1.17 -9.60 -7.27
CA MET A 127 0.24 -9.80 -7.64
C MET A 127 0.73 -11.23 -7.46
N THR A 128 -0.06 -12.09 -6.81
CA THR A 128 0.21 -13.52 -6.71
C THR A 128 -0.10 -14.26 -8.03
N GLU A 129 -0.91 -13.67 -8.92
CA GLU A 129 -1.23 -14.22 -10.25
C GLU A 129 -0.21 -13.81 -11.34
N ARG A 130 0.92 -14.52 -11.42
CA ARG A 130 1.83 -14.45 -12.58
C ARG A 130 1.17 -15.03 -13.85
N PRO A 131 1.42 -14.47 -15.06
CA PRO A 131 1.93 -13.13 -15.37
C PRO A 131 0.79 -12.09 -15.57
N ASN A 132 -0.46 -12.53 -15.50
CA ASN A 132 -1.63 -11.78 -15.98
C ASN A 132 -1.90 -10.50 -15.18
N ALA A 133 -1.65 -10.49 -13.86
CA ALA A 133 -1.92 -9.33 -13.03
C ALA A 133 -0.96 -8.17 -13.32
N LEU A 134 0.33 -8.45 -13.51
CA LEU A 134 1.31 -7.43 -13.92
C LEU A 134 0.95 -6.86 -15.30
N GLN A 135 0.61 -7.70 -16.27
CA GLN A 135 0.19 -7.19 -17.59
C GLN A 135 -1.04 -6.28 -17.49
N LYS A 136 -2.06 -6.63 -16.70
CA LYS A 136 -3.23 -5.78 -16.49
C LYS A 136 -2.87 -4.48 -15.79
N PHE A 137 -2.01 -4.55 -14.78
CA PHE A 137 -1.51 -3.40 -14.04
C PHE A 137 -0.83 -2.39 -14.97
N PHE A 138 0.14 -2.84 -15.77
CA PHE A 138 0.86 -1.97 -16.72
C PHE A 138 0.04 -1.54 -17.94
N LYS A 139 -0.99 -2.30 -18.35
CA LYS A 139 -1.85 -1.93 -19.49
C LYS A 139 -2.84 -0.79 -19.19
N THR A 140 -2.92 -0.30 -17.96
CA THR A 140 -3.72 0.89 -17.66
C THR A 140 -2.99 2.16 -18.13
N PRO A 141 -3.61 2.99 -18.98
CA PRO A 141 -2.94 4.12 -19.61
C PRO A 141 -2.77 5.28 -18.63
N THR A 142 -1.59 5.38 -18.00
CA THR A 142 -1.09 6.67 -17.49
C THR A 142 0.06 7.11 -18.39
N GLU A 143 0.20 8.42 -18.62
CA GLU A 143 1.23 8.96 -19.53
C GLU A 143 2.64 8.49 -19.12
N LYS A 144 2.91 8.43 -17.82
CA LYS A 144 4.17 7.94 -17.24
C LYS A 144 4.33 6.42 -17.35
N THR A 145 3.25 5.63 -17.27
CA THR A 145 3.32 4.17 -17.48
C THR A 145 3.76 3.84 -18.91
N LYS A 146 3.40 4.65 -19.91
CA LYS A 146 3.89 4.49 -21.29
C LYS A 146 5.43 4.61 -21.35
N THR A 147 5.99 5.70 -20.81
CA THR A 147 7.44 5.92 -20.75
C THR A 147 8.15 4.82 -19.93
N ALA A 148 7.58 4.43 -18.79
CA ALA A 148 8.14 3.37 -17.96
C ALA A 148 8.11 1.99 -18.66
N LEU A 149 7.11 1.70 -19.48
CA LEU A 149 7.05 0.49 -20.30
C LEU A 149 8.07 0.49 -21.45
N GLU A 150 8.25 1.64 -22.10
CA GLU A 150 9.26 1.85 -23.13
C GLU A 150 10.69 1.72 -22.56
N GLN A 151 10.93 2.17 -21.33
CA GLN A 151 12.23 2.06 -20.65
C GLN A 151 12.48 0.70 -19.98
N SER A 152 11.46 0.02 -19.43
CA SER A 152 11.61 -1.22 -18.63
C SER A 152 11.67 -2.52 -19.45
N GLY A 153 11.59 -2.45 -20.79
CA GLY A 153 11.97 -3.58 -21.63
C GLY A 153 11.08 -4.83 -21.56
N SER A 154 9.79 -4.66 -21.21
CA SER A 154 8.74 -5.71 -21.23
C SER A 154 8.95 -6.92 -20.31
N ALA A 155 8.61 -6.73 -19.02
CA ALA A 155 8.52 -7.74 -17.96
C ALA A 155 9.86 -8.44 -17.61
N PRO A 156 10.04 -8.94 -16.37
CA PRO A 156 11.23 -9.72 -16.04
C PRO A 156 11.31 -10.95 -16.94
N LYS A 157 12.38 -11.03 -17.73
CA LYS A 157 12.64 -12.09 -18.73
C LYS A 157 13.36 -13.29 -18.13
N THR A 158 13.92 -13.13 -16.93
CA THR A 158 14.64 -14.18 -16.21
C THR A 158 14.05 -14.42 -14.81
N GLN A 159 14.33 -15.58 -14.22
CA GLN A 159 13.79 -15.96 -12.91
C GLN A 159 14.42 -15.18 -11.74
N ASP A 160 15.58 -14.56 -11.95
CA ASP A 160 16.37 -13.87 -10.92
C ASP A 160 16.15 -12.34 -10.88
N GLU A 161 15.38 -11.77 -11.82
CA GLU A 161 15.02 -10.35 -11.76
C GLU A 161 14.05 -10.09 -10.60
N THR A 162 14.46 -9.19 -9.70
CA THR A 162 13.69 -8.62 -8.58
C THR A 162 12.56 -7.71 -9.08
N GLY A 163 11.68 -8.26 -9.91
CA GLY A 163 10.82 -7.49 -10.79
C GLY A 163 9.93 -6.46 -10.09
N PHE A 164 9.99 -5.26 -10.65
CA PHE A 164 9.25 -4.03 -10.37
C PHE A 164 9.16 -3.51 -8.92
N PHE A 165 8.62 -4.24 -7.94
CA PHE A 165 8.31 -3.72 -6.60
C PHE A 165 9.27 -4.17 -5.47
N GLY A 166 10.42 -4.78 -5.79
CA GLY A 166 11.31 -5.34 -4.77
C GLY A 166 10.71 -6.57 -4.09
N GLN A 167 10.73 -7.71 -4.80
CA GLN A 167 9.83 -8.84 -4.51
C GLN A 167 10.07 -9.52 -3.14
N LYS A 168 11.29 -9.39 -2.58
CA LYS A 168 11.74 -10.08 -1.34
C LYS A 168 11.03 -9.69 -0.04
N ALA A 169 10.21 -8.65 -0.03
CA ALA A 169 9.58 -8.13 1.19
C ALA A 169 8.06 -7.91 1.07
N LYS A 170 7.41 -8.43 0.02
CA LYS A 170 5.96 -8.20 -0.23
C LYS A 170 5.04 -9.33 0.21
N ALA A 171 5.59 -10.38 0.84
CA ALA A 171 4.82 -11.34 1.63
C ALA A 171 3.88 -10.61 2.60
N SER A 172 2.62 -11.00 2.63
CA SER A 172 1.58 -10.43 3.51
C SER A 172 1.33 -8.93 3.33
N LYS A 173 1.67 -8.33 2.19
CA LYS A 173 1.50 -6.88 1.95
C LYS A 173 0.49 -6.53 0.86
N ALA A 174 0.07 -5.26 0.87
CA ALA A 174 -0.43 -4.58 -0.32
C ALA A 174 0.22 -3.20 -0.48
N VAL A 175 0.44 -2.80 -1.73
CA VAL A 175 0.90 -1.47 -2.13
C VAL A 175 -0.31 -0.72 -2.69
N ILE A 176 -0.54 0.48 -2.19
CA ILE A 176 -1.66 1.35 -2.56
C ILE A 176 -1.07 2.61 -3.19
N MET A 177 -1.34 2.82 -4.47
CA MET A 177 -0.83 3.92 -5.28
C MET A 177 -1.97 4.86 -5.66
N VAL A 178 -1.78 6.16 -5.43
CA VAL A 178 -2.76 7.21 -5.76
C VAL A 178 -2.28 7.99 -6.97
N TYR A 179 -3.16 8.12 -7.95
CA TYR A 179 -2.99 8.94 -9.15
C TYR A 179 -3.91 10.16 -9.02
N MET A 180 -3.42 11.31 -9.49
CA MET A 180 -4.10 12.60 -9.37
C MET A 180 -4.34 13.16 -10.76
N GLU A 181 -5.37 14.00 -10.89
CA GLU A 181 -5.62 14.80 -12.10
C GLU A 181 -4.53 15.87 -12.35
#